data_AF-A0A0B1SFB0-F1
#
_entry.id   AF-A0A0B1SFB0-F1
#
_cell.length_a   1.000
_cell.length_b   1.000
_cell.length_c   1.000
_cell.angle_alpha   90.00
_cell.angle_beta   90.00
_cell.angle_gamma   90.00
#
_symmetry.space_group_name_H-M   'P 1'
#
loop_
_entity.id
_entity.type
_entity.pdbx_description
1 polymer ?
#
loop_
_entity_poly.entity_id
_entity_poly.type
_entity_poly.pdbx_seq_one_letter_code
_entity_poly.pdbx_strand_id
1 'polypeptide(L)'
;LLVRHGVVVVTIQYRLGYLGYFCTGDDVAKGNYGLWDQFEALKWTKENIHHFGGDPNRITVAGQSAGAVATDLLSLSPLSRDMFQRKIVMGGSTFCYWAMTTKEKCAEHCRRKARKLGWKPRNDYANDEEESKDLLEFMKNVPAHKLGTHMVGNSIFFNEARLPLTPVIDGEILPKEIDEAPSRSSQYGVHMWRWRAGVAAFL
;
A
#
# COMPACT_ATOMS: atom_id res chain seq x y z
N LEU A 1 3.34 -27.39 5.43
CA LEU A 1 4.56 -26.56 5.28
C LEU A 1 4.90 -26.49 3.81
N LEU A 2 4.85 -25.30 3.20
CA LEU A 2 5.01 -25.08 1.75
C LEU A 2 6.33 -25.62 1.20
N VAL A 3 7.38 -25.62 2.03
CA VAL A 3 8.70 -26.22 1.70
C VAL A 3 8.59 -27.69 1.27
N ARG A 4 7.64 -28.45 1.84
CA ARG A 4 7.42 -29.87 1.45
C ARG A 4 6.80 -30.03 0.06
N HIS A 5 6.32 -28.96 -0.54
CA HIS A 5 5.70 -28.95 -1.86
C HIS A 5 6.61 -28.34 -2.94
N GLY A 6 7.90 -28.11 -2.64
CA GLY A 6 8.86 -27.57 -3.62
C GLY A 6 8.58 -26.13 -4.04
N VAL A 7 8.07 -25.32 -3.10
CA VAL A 7 7.74 -23.91 -3.31
C VAL A 7 8.81 -23.02 -2.68
N VAL A 8 9.26 -22.00 -3.42
CA VAL A 8 10.11 -20.93 -2.88
C VAL A 8 9.22 -19.86 -2.28
N VAL A 9 9.43 -19.53 -1.01
CA VAL A 9 8.64 -18.52 -0.31
C VAL A 9 9.46 -17.24 -0.16
N VAL A 10 8.92 -16.13 -0.65
CA VAL A 10 9.52 -14.80 -0.49
C VAL A 10 8.61 -13.97 0.41
N THR A 11 9.16 -13.48 1.52
CA THR A 11 8.49 -12.56 2.43
C THR A 11 9.14 -11.19 2.29
N ILE A 12 8.32 -10.15 2.17
CA ILE A 12 8.81 -8.79 1.97
C ILE A 12 8.41 -7.88 3.12
N GLN A 13 9.23 -6.87 3.36
CA GLN A 13 8.90 -5.76 4.23
C GLN A 13 8.56 -4.55 3.36
N TYR A 14 7.58 -3.76 3.77
CA TYR A 14 7.21 -2.53 3.11
C TYR A 14 6.83 -1.48 4.15
N ARG A 15 6.98 -0.20 3.81
CA ARG A 15 6.70 0.90 4.74
C ARG A 15 5.20 0.98 5.09
N LEU A 16 4.92 1.29 6.35
CA LEU A 16 3.57 1.41 6.91
C LEU A 16 3.33 2.82 7.50
N GLY A 17 2.08 3.14 7.79
CA GLY A 17 1.69 4.40 8.45
C GLY A 17 2.19 5.63 7.68
N TYR A 18 2.65 6.65 8.39
CA TYR A 18 3.14 7.88 7.75
C TYR A 18 4.39 7.61 6.90
N LEU A 19 5.24 6.65 7.26
CA LEU A 19 6.41 6.32 6.44
C LEU A 19 6.04 5.69 5.09
N GLY A 20 4.91 4.97 5.05
CA GLY A 20 4.44 4.29 3.83
C GLY A 20 3.44 5.09 3.00
N TYR A 21 2.71 6.03 3.61
CA TYR A 21 1.55 6.64 2.96
C TYR A 21 1.41 8.15 3.22
N PHE A 22 2.44 8.82 3.78
CA PHE A 22 2.40 10.27 3.92
C PHE A 22 2.15 10.96 2.57
N CYS A 23 1.22 11.90 2.56
CA CYS A 23 0.78 12.59 1.35
C CYS A 23 0.57 14.08 1.65
N THR A 24 0.94 14.94 0.72
CA THR A 24 0.70 16.39 0.77
C THR A 24 -0.51 16.82 -0.08
N GLY A 25 -1.01 15.93 -0.93
CA GLY A 25 -2.12 16.18 -1.85
C GLY A 25 -1.68 16.67 -3.23
N ASP A 26 -0.40 17.00 -3.36
CA ASP A 26 0.28 17.43 -4.59
C ASP A 26 1.49 16.51 -4.88
N ASP A 27 2.37 16.96 -5.78
CA ASP A 27 3.54 16.17 -6.21
C ASP A 27 4.73 16.22 -5.25
N VAL A 28 4.67 17.00 -4.15
CA VAL A 28 5.77 17.09 -3.17
C VAL A 28 5.90 15.78 -2.38
N ALA A 29 4.79 15.20 -1.94
CA ALA A 29 4.71 13.87 -1.36
C ALA A 29 3.45 13.15 -1.85
N LYS A 30 3.64 12.27 -2.84
CA LYS A 30 2.55 11.61 -3.58
C LYS A 30 1.78 10.56 -2.80
N GLY A 31 2.35 10.02 -1.71
CA GLY A 31 1.82 8.85 -1.02
C GLY A 31 2.24 7.53 -1.68
N ASN A 32 1.52 6.44 -1.37
CA ASN A 32 1.73 5.09 -1.94
C ASN A 32 3.12 4.47 -1.78
N TYR A 33 4.04 5.05 -1.00
CA TYR A 33 5.40 4.52 -0.82
C TYR A 33 5.42 3.04 -0.40
N GLY A 34 4.52 2.63 0.49
CA GLY A 34 4.40 1.23 0.92
C GLY A 34 3.85 0.29 -0.17
N LEU A 35 3.10 0.80 -1.15
CA LEU A 35 2.67 0.03 -2.32
C LEU A 35 3.79 -0.05 -3.36
N TRP A 36 4.52 1.05 -3.56
CA TRP A 36 5.73 1.08 -4.40
C TRP A 36 6.84 0.17 -3.87
N ASP A 37 7.03 0.07 -2.55
CA ASP A 37 7.96 -0.91 -1.95
C ASP A 37 7.59 -2.35 -2.35
N GLN A 38 6.28 -2.68 -2.34
CA GLN A 38 5.81 -4.01 -2.73
C GLN A 38 5.96 -4.26 -4.23
N PHE A 39 5.72 -3.24 -5.06
CA PHE A 39 5.98 -3.28 -6.50
C PHE A 39 7.45 -3.57 -6.78
N GLU A 40 8.37 -2.82 -6.17
CA GLU A 40 9.81 -3.01 -6.39
C GLU A 40 10.28 -4.37 -5.87
N ALA A 41 9.73 -4.87 -4.76
CA ALA A 41 10.07 -6.19 -4.26
C ALA A 41 9.53 -7.32 -5.16
N LEU A 42 8.35 -7.15 -5.77
CA LEU A 42 7.81 -8.06 -6.77
C LEU A 42 8.65 -8.04 -8.04
N LYS A 43 9.06 -6.86 -8.51
CA LYS A 43 9.97 -6.70 -9.64
C LYS A 43 11.31 -7.40 -9.38
N TRP A 44 11.93 -7.14 -8.22
CA TRP A 44 13.14 -7.83 -7.81
C TRP A 44 12.96 -9.34 -7.79
N THR A 45 11.83 -9.83 -7.26
CA THR A 45 11.52 -11.26 -7.25
C THR A 45 11.44 -11.80 -8.67
N LYS A 46 10.69 -11.15 -9.56
CA LYS A 46 10.57 -11.55 -10.97
C LYS A 46 11.94 -11.62 -11.67
N GLU A 47 12.83 -10.69 -11.38
CA GLU A 47 14.17 -10.62 -12.00
C GLU A 47 15.15 -11.64 -11.41
N ASN A 48 15.04 -11.96 -10.11
CA ASN A 48 16.09 -12.67 -9.38
C ASN A 48 15.71 -14.06 -8.86
N ILE A 49 14.43 -14.42 -8.80
CA ILE A 49 14.00 -15.66 -8.11
C ILE A 49 14.57 -16.95 -8.73
N HIS A 50 14.95 -16.90 -10.01
CA HIS A 50 15.60 -18.00 -10.71
C HIS A 50 16.96 -18.40 -10.10
N HIS A 51 17.68 -17.45 -9.49
CA HIS A 51 18.92 -17.74 -8.75
C HIS A 51 18.68 -18.55 -7.46
N PHE A 52 17.44 -18.52 -6.96
CA PHE A 52 17.02 -19.24 -5.75
C PHE A 52 16.23 -20.52 -6.07
N GLY A 53 16.23 -20.95 -7.34
CA GLY A 53 15.52 -22.13 -7.81
C GLY A 53 14.00 -21.94 -8.01
N GLY A 54 13.50 -20.71 -7.95
CA GLY A 54 12.11 -20.42 -8.29
C GLY A 54 11.92 -20.13 -9.78
N ASP A 55 10.70 -20.29 -10.27
CA ASP A 55 10.35 -19.96 -11.65
C ASP A 55 9.72 -18.55 -11.71
N PRO A 56 10.35 -17.57 -12.37
CA PRO A 56 9.82 -16.20 -12.45
C PRO A 56 8.47 -16.15 -13.18
N ASN A 57 8.09 -17.18 -13.96
CA ASN A 57 6.81 -17.28 -14.64
C ASN A 57 5.75 -18.05 -13.84
N ARG A 58 6.01 -18.37 -12.58
CA ARG A 58 5.07 -19.06 -11.68
C ARG A 58 4.96 -18.39 -10.30
N ILE A 59 4.99 -17.06 -10.27
CA ILE A 59 4.81 -16.25 -9.08
C ILE A 59 3.31 -16.16 -8.72
N THR A 60 3.01 -16.38 -7.45
CA THR A 60 1.70 -16.21 -6.81
C THR A 60 1.82 -15.16 -5.71
N VAL A 61 1.08 -14.07 -5.77
CA VAL A 61 1.07 -13.05 -4.71
C VAL A 61 0.00 -13.42 -3.68
N ALA A 62 0.37 -13.63 -2.43
CA ALA A 62 -0.56 -13.89 -1.34
C ALA A 62 -0.53 -12.76 -0.33
N GLY A 63 -1.69 -12.40 0.24
CA GLY A 63 -1.76 -11.40 1.29
C GLY A 63 -2.99 -11.52 2.17
N GLN A 64 -2.87 -11.04 3.41
CA GLN A 64 -3.93 -11.05 4.42
C GLN A 64 -4.26 -9.63 4.90
N SER A 65 -5.55 -9.32 5.11
CA SER A 65 -6.03 -8.00 5.53
C SER A 65 -5.51 -6.88 4.61
N ALA A 66 -4.75 -5.90 5.12
CA ALA A 66 -4.14 -4.85 4.29
C ALA A 66 -3.19 -5.41 3.21
N GLY A 67 -2.54 -6.55 3.46
CA GLY A 67 -1.77 -7.26 2.43
C GLY A 67 -2.65 -7.90 1.36
N ALA A 68 -3.88 -8.32 1.71
CA ALA A 68 -4.86 -8.81 0.73
C ALA A 68 -5.33 -7.68 -0.19
N VAL A 69 -5.57 -6.49 0.37
CA VAL A 69 -5.84 -5.27 -0.41
C VAL A 69 -4.68 -4.95 -1.33
N ALA A 70 -3.44 -4.94 -0.85
CA ALA A 70 -2.28 -4.65 -1.67
C ALA A 70 -2.08 -5.69 -2.79
N THR A 71 -2.29 -6.98 -2.50
CA THR A 71 -2.31 -8.06 -3.51
C THR A 71 -3.34 -7.80 -4.61
N ASP A 72 -4.53 -7.37 -4.22
CA ASP A 72 -5.62 -7.07 -5.14
C ASP A 72 -5.27 -5.83 -6.00
N LEU A 73 -4.74 -4.78 -5.38
CA LEU A 73 -4.27 -3.55 -6.05
C LEU A 73 -3.12 -3.82 -7.04
N LEU A 74 -2.12 -4.63 -6.67
CA LEU A 74 -1.03 -5.02 -7.57
C LEU A 74 -1.56 -5.81 -8.79
N SER A 75 -2.68 -6.54 -8.63
CA SER A 75 -3.31 -7.25 -9.76
C SER A 75 -4.10 -6.34 -10.71
N LEU A 76 -4.47 -5.15 -10.23
CA LEU A 76 -5.21 -4.14 -11.00
C LEU A 76 -4.27 -3.12 -11.64
N SER A 77 -3.11 -2.88 -11.02
CA SER A 77 -2.10 -1.97 -11.54
C SER A 77 -1.55 -2.46 -12.89
N PRO A 78 -1.56 -1.62 -13.94
CA PRO A 78 -0.96 -1.98 -15.23
C PRO A 78 0.56 -2.22 -15.13
N LEU A 79 1.21 -1.69 -14.09
CA LEU A 79 2.65 -1.87 -13.88
C LEU A 79 3.01 -3.26 -13.36
N SER A 80 2.17 -3.86 -12.49
CA SER A 80 2.49 -5.14 -11.82
C SER A 80 1.64 -6.32 -12.23
N ARG A 81 0.47 -6.14 -12.84
CA ARG A 81 -0.48 -7.23 -13.12
C ARG A 81 0.11 -8.38 -13.94
N ASP A 82 1.10 -8.09 -14.78
CA ASP A 82 1.74 -9.06 -15.68
C ASP A 82 3.05 -9.63 -15.08
N MET A 83 3.43 -9.21 -13.86
CA MET A 83 4.61 -9.72 -13.14
C MET A 83 4.34 -11.03 -12.39
N PHE A 84 3.08 -11.41 -12.17
CA PHE A 84 2.70 -12.62 -11.45
C PHE A 84 1.47 -13.28 -12.06
N GLN A 85 1.28 -14.57 -11.79
CA GLN A 85 0.29 -15.40 -12.47
C GLN A 85 -0.92 -15.72 -11.60
N ARG A 86 -0.83 -15.62 -10.27
CA ARG A 86 -1.93 -15.98 -9.37
C ARG A 86 -1.96 -15.06 -8.16
N LYS A 87 -3.13 -14.92 -7.55
CA LYS A 87 -3.28 -14.21 -6.28
C LYS A 87 -4.04 -15.01 -5.24
N ILE A 88 -3.66 -14.87 -3.98
CA ILE A 88 -4.40 -15.38 -2.82
C ILE A 88 -4.74 -14.19 -1.93
N VAL A 89 -6.04 -13.90 -1.84
CA VAL A 89 -6.57 -12.70 -1.18
C VAL A 89 -7.34 -13.13 0.07
N MET A 90 -6.82 -12.83 1.26
CA MET A 90 -7.33 -13.36 2.54
C MET A 90 -7.87 -12.24 3.45
N GLY A 91 -9.19 -12.11 3.54
CA GLY A 91 -9.82 -11.20 4.52
C GLY A 91 -9.62 -9.71 4.24
N GLY A 92 -9.54 -9.32 2.98
CA GLY A 92 -9.52 -7.94 2.48
C GLY A 92 -9.63 -7.91 0.95
N SER A 93 -10.06 -6.81 0.36
CA SER A 93 -10.11 -6.59 -1.11
C SER A 93 -10.18 -5.09 -1.40
N THR A 94 -9.99 -4.68 -2.66
CA THR A 94 -10.13 -3.26 -3.05
C THR A 94 -11.51 -2.67 -2.77
N PHE A 95 -12.55 -3.50 -2.69
CA PHE A 95 -13.92 -3.09 -2.36
C PHE A 95 -14.16 -2.84 -0.88
N CYS A 96 -13.20 -3.17 -0.01
CA CYS A 96 -13.34 -2.87 1.40
C CYS A 96 -13.30 -1.34 1.60
N TYR A 97 -14.24 -0.80 2.37
CA TYR A 97 -14.36 0.65 2.59
C TYR A 97 -13.13 1.28 3.30
N TRP A 98 -12.24 0.45 3.89
CA TRP A 98 -10.97 0.84 4.49
C TRP A 98 -9.76 0.60 3.59
N ALA A 99 -9.93 0.08 2.37
CA ALA A 99 -8.85 -0.34 1.49
C ALA A 99 -8.07 0.83 0.87
N MET A 100 -8.76 1.92 0.55
CA MET A 100 -8.21 3.08 -0.15
C MET A 100 -8.82 4.38 0.37
N THR A 101 -8.15 5.49 0.07
CA THR A 101 -8.64 6.84 0.36
C THR A 101 -8.33 7.79 -0.79
N THR A 102 -8.83 9.02 -0.73
CA THR A 102 -8.49 10.07 -1.70
C THR A 102 -7.23 10.82 -1.26
N LYS A 103 -6.52 11.44 -2.22
CA LYS A 103 -5.32 12.25 -1.92
C LYS A 103 -5.63 13.36 -0.92
N GLU A 104 -6.78 14.02 -1.07
CA GLU A 104 -7.20 15.14 -0.21
C GLU A 104 -7.41 14.69 1.23
N LYS A 105 -8.08 13.55 1.44
CA LYS A 105 -8.31 13.00 2.79
C LYS A 105 -7.01 12.53 3.45
N CYS A 106 -6.12 11.90 2.67
CA CYS A 106 -4.81 11.49 3.17
C CYS A 106 -3.97 12.71 3.57
N ALA A 107 -3.97 13.73 2.72
CA ALA A 107 -3.22 14.96 2.93
C ALA A 107 -3.71 15.76 4.14
N GLU A 108 -5.02 15.91 4.31
CA GLU A 108 -5.59 16.56 5.49
C GLU A 108 -5.26 15.77 6.77
N HIS A 109 -5.29 14.44 6.70
CA HIS A 109 -4.87 13.61 7.83
C HIS A 109 -3.39 13.83 8.20
N CYS A 110 -2.52 13.94 7.20
CA CYS A 110 -1.09 14.20 7.38
C CYS A 110 -0.84 15.60 7.96
N ARG A 111 -1.48 16.65 7.42
CA ARG A 111 -1.43 18.02 7.96
C ARG A 111 -1.88 18.07 9.41
N ARG A 112 -2.99 17.42 9.75
CA ARG A 112 -3.49 17.37 11.13
C ARG A 112 -2.51 16.69 12.08
N LYS A 113 -1.83 15.62 11.66
CA LYS A 113 -0.78 14.99 12.47
C LYS A 113 0.39 15.93 12.69
N ALA A 114 0.88 16.60 11.65
CA ALA A 114 1.97 17.56 11.75
C ALA A 114 1.63 18.70 12.73
N ARG A 115 0.42 19.28 12.62
CA ARG A 115 -0.07 20.31 13.55
C ARG A 115 -0.09 19.82 15.01
N LYS A 116 -0.54 18.58 15.25
CA LYS A 116 -0.48 17.96 16.60
C LYS A 116 0.94 17.75 17.12
N LEU A 117 1.93 17.64 16.23
CA LEU A 117 3.34 17.48 16.57
C LEU A 117 4.06 18.83 16.70
N GLY A 118 3.38 19.96 16.46
CA GLY A 118 3.93 21.30 16.63
C GLY A 118 4.24 22.03 15.32
N TRP A 119 3.98 21.45 14.16
CA TRP A 119 4.10 22.17 12.90
C TRP A 119 3.08 23.30 12.82
N LYS A 120 3.52 24.48 12.41
CA LYS A 120 2.68 25.64 12.18
C LYS A 120 2.96 26.15 10.77
N PRO A 121 1.96 26.15 9.87
CA PRO A 121 2.15 26.73 8.56
C PRO A 121 2.49 28.22 8.71
N ARG A 122 3.43 28.71 7.90
CA ARG A 122 3.69 30.13 7.75
C ARG A 122 2.54 30.80 6.99
N ASN A 123 2.42 32.11 7.12
CA ASN A 123 1.38 32.89 6.44
C ASN A 123 1.85 33.50 5.10
N ASP A 124 3.10 33.25 4.72
CA ASP A 124 3.80 33.93 3.62
C ASP A 124 4.28 32.97 2.52
N TYR A 125 3.69 31.77 2.41
CA TYR A 125 3.98 30.87 1.30
C TYR A 125 3.54 31.49 -0.03
N ALA A 126 4.38 31.38 -1.06
CA ALA A 126 4.06 31.86 -2.40
C ALA A 126 2.99 31.00 -3.10
N ASN A 127 2.88 29.73 -2.72
CA ASN A 127 1.91 28.76 -3.26
C ASN A 127 1.81 27.51 -2.36
N ASP A 128 0.85 26.64 -2.69
CA ASP A 128 0.60 25.38 -1.97
C ASP A 128 1.80 24.42 -1.98
N GLU A 129 2.59 24.41 -3.05
CA GLU A 129 3.78 23.55 -3.17
C GLU A 129 4.85 23.93 -2.14
N GLU A 130 5.02 25.23 -1.87
CA GLU A 130 5.94 25.71 -0.83
C GLU A 130 5.48 25.31 0.57
N GLU A 131 4.18 25.42 0.87
CA GLU A 131 3.61 24.90 2.12
C GLU A 131 3.87 23.40 2.26
N SER A 132 3.61 22.64 1.19
CA SER A 132 3.82 21.19 1.17
C SER A 132 5.28 20.79 1.38
N LYS A 133 6.23 21.55 0.83
CA LYS A 133 7.68 21.34 1.06
C LYS A 133 8.07 21.61 2.50
N ASP A 134 7.58 22.69 3.09
CA ASP A 134 7.80 23.03 4.49
C ASP A 134 7.22 21.95 5.43
N LEU A 135 5.99 21.50 5.14
CA LEU A 135 5.36 20.39 5.86
C LEU A 135 6.18 19.10 5.78
N LEU A 136 6.64 18.73 4.57
CA LEU A 136 7.46 17.53 4.36
C LEU A 136 8.78 17.63 5.14
N GLU A 137 9.43 18.79 5.11
CA GLU A 137 10.68 19.02 5.81
C GLU A 137 10.51 18.91 7.33
N PHE A 138 9.43 19.50 7.88
CA PHE A 138 9.08 19.29 9.29
C PHE A 138 8.91 17.79 9.60
N MET A 139 8.13 17.07 8.79
CA MET A 139 7.79 15.67 9.05
C MET A 139 9.00 14.72 8.95
N LYS A 140 9.98 15.03 8.09
CA LYS A 140 11.26 14.28 8.01
C LYS A 140 12.09 14.39 9.29
N ASN A 141 12.00 15.53 9.98
CA ASN A 141 12.74 15.79 11.22
C ASN A 141 12.00 15.29 12.48
N VAL A 142 10.76 14.81 12.35
CA VAL A 142 10.03 14.22 13.46
C VAL A 142 10.64 12.85 13.83
N PRO A 143 10.98 12.61 15.12
CA PRO A 143 11.43 11.30 15.56
C PRO A 143 10.41 10.19 15.24
N ALA A 144 10.88 9.07 14.66
CA ALA A 144 10.01 8.00 14.15
C ALA A 144 9.00 7.45 15.18
N HIS A 145 9.37 7.37 16.47
CA HIS A 145 8.47 6.90 17.53
C HIS A 145 7.22 7.81 17.70
N LYS A 146 7.29 9.09 17.31
CA LYS A 146 6.14 10.02 17.31
C LYS A 146 5.23 9.85 16.09
N LEU A 147 5.70 9.16 15.04
CA LEU A 147 4.93 8.82 13.84
C LEU A 147 4.11 7.54 14.02
N GLY A 148 4.11 6.93 15.21
CA GLY A 148 3.26 5.79 15.52
C GLY A 148 1.77 6.08 15.26
N THR A 149 1.10 5.11 14.64
CA THR A 149 -0.35 5.07 14.46
C THR A 149 -0.93 4.10 15.47
N HIS A 150 -1.73 4.60 16.42
CA HIS A 150 -2.43 3.73 17.36
C HIS A 150 -3.74 3.27 16.72
N MET A 151 -3.99 1.96 16.64
CA MET A 151 -5.29 1.42 16.22
C MET A 151 -6.32 1.53 17.35
N VAL A 152 -5.90 1.33 18.60
CA VAL A 152 -6.74 1.49 19.79
C VAL A 152 -6.95 2.97 20.07
N GLY A 153 -8.21 3.39 20.22
CA GLY A 153 -8.58 4.80 20.47
C GLY A 153 -8.60 5.70 19.23
N ASN A 154 -8.36 5.17 18.03
CA ASN A 154 -8.49 5.95 16.79
C ASN A 154 -9.96 6.08 16.40
N SER A 155 -10.60 7.18 16.82
CA SER A 155 -12.02 7.44 16.56
C SER A 155 -12.39 7.35 15.08
N ILE A 156 -11.48 7.58 14.14
CA ILE A 156 -11.74 7.45 12.70
C ILE A 156 -11.94 5.99 12.32
N PHE A 157 -11.11 5.09 12.87
CA PHE A 157 -11.26 3.66 12.67
C PHE A 157 -12.47 3.08 13.43
N PHE A 158 -12.91 3.68 14.54
CA PHE A 158 -14.09 3.19 15.25
C PHE A 158 -15.41 3.77 14.73
N ASN A 159 -15.41 5.02 14.25
CA ASN A 159 -16.63 5.72 13.85
C ASN A 159 -16.90 5.64 12.34
N GLU A 160 -15.86 5.69 11.51
CA GLU A 160 -15.99 5.60 10.05
C GLU A 160 -15.50 4.25 9.52
N ALA A 161 -14.84 3.48 10.40
CA ALA A 161 -14.11 2.26 10.09
C ALA A 161 -13.03 2.40 9.00
N ARG A 162 -12.68 3.63 8.63
CA ARG A 162 -11.65 3.94 7.64
C ARG A 162 -10.26 3.95 8.25
N LEU A 163 -9.29 3.45 7.50
CA LEU A 163 -7.88 3.68 7.76
C LEU A 163 -7.44 4.94 7.01
N PRO A 164 -6.91 5.97 7.70
CA PRO A 164 -6.62 7.26 7.07
C PRO A 164 -5.32 7.28 6.25
N LEU A 165 -4.45 6.29 6.45
CA LEU A 165 -3.17 6.12 5.76
C LEU A 165 -3.22 4.79 5.01
N THR A 166 -3.70 4.86 3.78
CA THR A 166 -3.95 3.73 2.88
C THR A 166 -3.57 4.13 1.46
N PRO A 167 -3.52 3.19 0.52
CA PRO A 167 -3.30 3.52 -0.88
C PRO A 167 -4.26 4.61 -1.39
N VAL A 168 -3.73 5.53 -2.18
CA VAL A 168 -4.45 6.62 -2.85
C VAL A 168 -4.46 6.39 -4.35
N ILE A 169 -5.55 6.74 -5.03
CA ILE A 169 -5.57 6.73 -6.49
C ILE A 169 -4.66 7.87 -6.96
N ASP A 170 -3.54 7.54 -7.60
CA ASP A 170 -2.50 8.51 -7.97
C ASP A 170 -2.34 8.73 -9.47
N GLY A 171 -2.95 7.88 -10.30
CA GLY A 171 -2.79 7.90 -11.75
C GLY A 171 -1.47 7.31 -12.23
N GLU A 172 -0.66 6.74 -11.32
CA GLU A 172 0.62 6.09 -11.62
C GLU A 172 0.50 4.59 -11.32
N ILE A 173 0.84 4.15 -10.11
CA ILE A 173 0.71 2.74 -9.72
C ILE A 173 -0.75 2.33 -9.62
N LEU A 174 -1.66 3.26 -9.29
CA LEU A 174 -3.10 3.04 -9.33
C LEU A 174 -3.74 3.96 -10.38
N PRO A 175 -4.26 3.41 -11.50
CA PRO A 175 -4.89 4.22 -12.55
C PRO A 175 -6.13 4.95 -12.02
N LYS A 176 -6.47 6.11 -12.62
CA LYS A 176 -7.63 6.94 -12.23
C LYS A 176 -8.95 6.18 -12.33
N GLU A 177 -9.03 5.30 -13.32
CA GLU A 177 -10.08 4.31 -13.45
C GLU A 177 -9.43 2.96 -13.17
N ILE A 178 -9.87 2.28 -12.12
CA ILE A 178 -9.67 0.85 -12.05
C ILE A 178 -10.64 0.33 -13.10
N ASP A 179 -10.14 0.00 -14.30
CA ASP A 179 -10.90 -0.79 -15.25
C ASP A 179 -11.43 -1.98 -14.47
N GLU A 180 -12.74 -1.98 -14.20
CA GLU A 180 -13.42 -3.16 -13.75
C GLU A 180 -13.26 -4.13 -14.91
N ALA A 181 -12.22 -4.96 -14.84
CA ALA A 181 -12.09 -6.13 -15.66
C ALA A 181 -12.62 -7.32 -14.86
N PRO A 182 -13.95 -7.45 -14.63
CA PRO A 182 -14.52 -8.68 -14.09
C PRO A 182 -14.41 -9.85 -15.10
N SER A 183 -13.79 -9.66 -16.27
CA SER A 183 -13.67 -10.68 -17.31
C SER A 183 -12.30 -11.37 -17.43
N ARG A 184 -11.22 -10.84 -16.84
CA ARG A 184 -9.89 -11.51 -16.85
C ARG A 184 -9.46 -12.08 -15.50
N SER A 185 -10.06 -11.62 -14.39
CA SER A 185 -9.84 -12.24 -13.07
C SER A 185 -10.38 -13.68 -12.99
N SER A 186 -11.26 -14.08 -13.91
CA SER A 186 -11.74 -15.46 -14.07
C SER A 186 -10.73 -16.40 -14.74
N GLN A 187 -9.66 -15.90 -15.37
CA GLN A 187 -8.57 -16.72 -15.91
C GLN A 187 -7.52 -17.09 -14.86
N TYR A 188 -7.50 -16.35 -13.74
CA TYR A 188 -6.65 -16.66 -12.61
C TYR A 188 -7.50 -17.40 -11.57
N GLY A 189 -7.18 -18.67 -11.29
CA GLY A 189 -7.91 -19.45 -10.30
C GLY A 189 -7.94 -18.75 -8.94
N VAL A 190 -9.05 -18.06 -8.62
CA VAL A 190 -9.27 -17.43 -7.32
C VAL A 190 -9.70 -18.52 -6.35
N HIS A 191 -8.75 -19.12 -5.64
CA HIS A 191 -9.05 -20.00 -4.53
C HIS A 191 -9.19 -19.19 -3.23
N MET A 192 -10.44 -18.92 -2.85
CA MET A 192 -10.76 -18.26 -1.58
C MET A 192 -10.65 -19.27 -0.43
N TRP A 193 -9.46 -19.43 0.14
CA TRP A 193 -9.26 -20.25 1.33
C TRP A 193 -9.61 -19.44 2.60
N ARG A 194 -10.56 -19.94 3.40
CA ARG A 194 -10.89 -19.40 4.72
C ARG A 194 -9.93 -19.92 5.81
N TRP A 195 -8.84 -19.24 6.13
CA TRP A 195 -8.04 -19.48 7.36
C TRP A 195 -7.34 -18.22 7.91
N ARG A 196 -6.96 -18.26 9.19
CA ARG A 196 -6.55 -17.13 10.08
C ARG A 196 -5.13 -16.57 9.80
N ALA A 197 -5.04 -15.23 9.73
CA ALA A 197 -3.94 -14.28 9.97
C ALA A 197 -2.54 -14.42 9.30
N GLY A 198 -2.09 -13.32 8.67
CA GLY A 198 -0.68 -12.87 8.61
C GLY A 198 0.13 -13.06 7.30
N VAL A 199 0.81 -11.96 6.89
CA VAL A 199 1.92 -11.82 5.92
C VAL A 199 1.54 -11.76 4.43
N ALA A 200 2.10 -10.77 3.71
CA ALA A 200 2.16 -10.80 2.26
C ALA A 200 3.34 -11.70 1.85
N ALA A 201 3.03 -12.86 1.27
CA ALA A 201 4.01 -13.84 0.83
C ALA A 201 3.88 -13.99 -0.68
N PHE A 202 4.98 -13.86 -1.40
CA PHE A 202 5.05 -14.36 -2.76
C PHE A 202 5.38 -15.86 -2.70
N LEU A 203 4.54 -16.66 -3.33
CA LEU A 203 4.59 -18.11 -3.40
C LEU A 203 4.90 -18.57 -4.84
#